data_AF-A0A2M8TBC2-F1
#
_entry.id   AF-A0A2M8TBC2-F1
#
_cell.length_a   1.000
_cell.length_b   1.000
_cell.length_c   1.000
_cell.angle_alpha   90.00
_cell.angle_beta   90.00
_cell.angle_gamma   90.00
#
_symmetry.space_group_name_H-M   'P 1'
#
loop_
_entity.id
_entity.type
_entity.pdbx_description
1 polymer ?
#
loop_
_entity_poly.entity_id
_entity_poly.type
_entity_poly.pdbx_seq_one_letter_code
_entity_poly.pdbx_strand_id
1 'polypeptide(L)'
;MDFSEEQIERYSRHILLQEVGVEGQEKLLNSKVLVVGTGGLGAPAAMYLAAAGIGTIGLVDGDVVDLSNLQRQIIHGTKDVGKPKVQSGKETINAMNPDVNVITYHEMVTSQNILDIIKDQNYDFLIDGTDNFAAKFLINDACVLAKKPFSHAGIIRFQGQLTTYIPDNDTPCYRCIFQSPPPAGVVPTCREAGVIGAMGGIIGSLQALEAVKYILGVGETLAGYLLTFDAKKMEFRKIKVAKNKKCGVCGENPTIKTLIDYENPSCDLKSGKLKG
;
A
#
# COMPACT_ATOMS: atom_id res chain seq x y z
N MET A 1 6.09 7.83 -26.82
CA MET A 1 6.30 6.39 -27.13
C MET A 1 5.15 5.98 -28.03
N ASP A 2 5.37 5.19 -29.08
CA ASP A 2 4.23 4.68 -29.86
C ASP A 2 3.63 3.47 -29.15
N PHE A 3 2.33 3.54 -28.83
CA PHE A 3 1.58 2.46 -28.21
C PHE A 3 1.38 1.34 -29.23
N SER A 4 1.43 0.08 -28.80
CA SER A 4 0.97 -1.03 -29.64
C SER A 4 -0.56 -0.97 -29.84
N GLU A 5 -1.08 -1.61 -30.89
CA GLU A 5 -2.53 -1.72 -31.09
C GLU A 5 -3.23 -2.35 -29.87
N GLU A 6 -2.62 -3.38 -29.28
CA GLU A 6 -3.12 -4.03 -28.06
C GLU A 6 -3.14 -3.07 -26.86
N GLN A 7 -2.14 -2.20 -26.71
CA GLN A 7 -2.10 -1.20 -25.66
C GLN A 7 -3.16 -0.11 -25.85
N ILE A 8 -3.38 0.32 -27.10
CA ILE A 8 -4.45 1.28 -27.42
C ILE A 8 -5.81 0.67 -27.09
N GLU A 9 -6.06 -0.58 -27.46
CA GLU A 9 -7.31 -1.28 -27.13
C GLU A 9 -7.49 -1.41 -25.62
N ARG A 10 -6.48 -1.91 -24.92
CA ARG A 10 -6.49 -2.14 -23.46
C ARG A 10 -6.75 -0.86 -22.67
N TYR A 11 -6.06 0.23 -23.01
CA TYR A 11 -6.15 1.50 -22.27
C TYR A 11 -7.11 2.51 -22.91
N SER A 12 -7.90 2.09 -23.91
CA SER A 12 -8.83 2.97 -24.64
C SER A 12 -9.75 3.78 -23.71
N ARG A 13 -10.23 3.18 -22.61
CA ARG A 13 -11.09 3.86 -21.62
C ARG A 13 -10.38 4.93 -20.80
N HIS A 14 -9.07 4.81 -20.62
CA HIS A 14 -8.24 5.83 -19.98
C HIS A 14 -7.91 6.94 -20.97
N ILE A 15 -7.49 6.58 -22.19
CA ILE A 15 -7.11 7.54 -23.24
C ILE A 15 -8.27 8.48 -23.61
N LEU A 16 -9.52 8.02 -23.49
CA LEU A 16 -10.72 8.85 -23.71
C LEU A 16 -10.94 9.93 -22.63
N LEU A 17 -10.36 9.80 -21.44
CA LEU A 17 -10.50 10.80 -20.37
C LEU A 17 -9.65 12.02 -20.69
N GLN A 18 -10.23 13.21 -20.59
CA GLN A 18 -9.55 14.47 -20.90
C GLN A 18 -8.33 14.69 -20.00
N GLU A 19 -8.41 14.30 -18.73
CA GLU A 19 -7.35 14.44 -17.73
C GLU A 19 -6.23 13.41 -17.91
N VAL A 20 -6.45 12.34 -18.68
CA VAL A 20 -5.47 11.28 -18.93
C VAL A 20 -4.93 11.40 -20.34
N GLY A 21 -5.75 11.19 -21.37
CA GLY A 21 -5.29 11.18 -22.75
C GLY A 21 -4.19 10.14 -23.03
N VAL A 22 -3.56 10.25 -24.19
CA VAL A 22 -2.39 9.42 -24.54
C VAL A 22 -1.20 9.73 -23.65
N GLU A 23 -0.94 11.02 -23.39
CA GLU A 23 0.21 11.47 -22.58
C GLU A 23 0.12 10.99 -21.13
N GLY A 24 -1.05 11.03 -20.50
CA GLY A 24 -1.25 10.53 -19.15
C GLY A 24 -1.11 9.02 -19.07
N GLN A 25 -1.61 8.28 -20.06
CA GLN A 25 -1.38 6.83 -20.10
C GLN A 25 0.10 6.51 -20.30
N GLU A 26 0.84 7.29 -21.10
CA GLU A 26 2.29 7.16 -21.25
C GLU A 26 3.01 7.42 -19.91
N LYS A 27 2.57 8.40 -19.12
CA LYS A 27 3.09 8.61 -17.75
C LYS A 27 2.88 7.40 -16.86
N LEU A 28 1.69 6.78 -16.91
CA LEU A 28 1.41 5.56 -16.14
C LEU A 28 2.33 4.41 -16.56
N LEU A 29 2.47 4.17 -17.87
CA LEU A 29 3.35 3.13 -18.42
C LEU A 29 4.83 3.34 -18.07
N ASN A 30 5.27 4.58 -17.88
CA ASN A 30 6.65 4.88 -17.47
C ASN A 30 6.85 4.93 -15.95
N SER A 31 5.77 4.87 -15.16
CA SER A 31 5.83 4.99 -13.71
C SER A 31 6.10 3.67 -13.01
N LYS A 32 6.61 3.78 -11.77
CA LYS A 32 7.01 2.65 -10.94
C LYS A 32 6.41 2.77 -9.54
N VAL A 33 5.68 1.75 -9.09
CA VAL A 33 5.04 1.74 -7.78
C VAL A 33 5.49 0.56 -6.94
N LEU A 34 5.86 0.79 -5.68
CA LEU A 34 6.18 -0.26 -4.72
C LEU A 34 4.98 -0.55 -3.82
N VAL A 35 4.55 -1.80 -3.73
CA VAL A 35 3.49 -2.26 -2.84
C VAL A 35 4.10 -3.11 -1.72
N VAL A 36 4.06 -2.59 -0.49
CA VAL A 36 4.57 -3.29 0.70
C VAL A 36 3.43 -4.00 1.40
N GLY A 37 3.46 -5.32 1.38
CA GLY A 37 2.38 -6.22 1.77
C GLY A 37 1.44 -6.50 0.60
N THR A 38 1.28 -7.77 0.24
CA THR A 38 0.36 -8.27 -0.80
C THR A 38 -0.92 -8.87 -0.21
N GLY A 39 -1.27 -8.45 1.00
CA GLY A 39 -2.43 -8.91 1.75
C GLY A 39 -3.75 -8.21 1.34
N GLY A 40 -4.68 -8.07 2.29
CA GLY A 40 -6.05 -7.61 1.97
C GLY A 40 -6.14 -6.18 1.41
N LEU A 41 -5.17 -5.31 1.72
CA LEU A 41 -5.07 -3.95 1.19
C LEU A 41 -4.22 -3.89 -0.09
N GLY A 42 -3.02 -4.49 -0.03
CA GLY A 42 -2.08 -4.44 -1.15
C GLY A 42 -2.51 -5.26 -2.36
N ALA A 43 -3.25 -6.37 -2.18
CA ALA A 43 -3.77 -7.17 -3.28
C ALA A 43 -4.65 -6.36 -4.25
N PRO A 44 -5.78 -5.74 -3.81
CA PRO A 44 -6.57 -4.89 -4.69
C PRO A 44 -5.79 -3.69 -5.22
N ALA A 45 -4.93 -3.07 -4.40
CA ALA A 45 -4.11 -1.95 -4.86
C ALA A 45 -3.19 -2.34 -6.03
N ALA A 46 -2.43 -3.42 -5.89
CA ALA A 46 -1.52 -3.92 -6.92
C ALA A 46 -2.28 -4.33 -8.20
N MET A 47 -3.44 -4.97 -8.04
CA MET A 47 -4.27 -5.36 -9.19
C MET A 47 -4.79 -4.13 -9.96
N TYR A 48 -5.31 -3.10 -9.28
CA TYR A 48 -5.77 -1.90 -9.97
C TYR A 48 -4.63 -1.08 -10.57
N LEU A 49 -3.46 -1.03 -9.93
CA LEU A 49 -2.26 -0.41 -10.51
C LEU A 49 -1.80 -1.13 -11.78
N ALA A 50 -1.77 -2.47 -11.75
CA ALA A 50 -1.43 -3.26 -12.93
C ALA A 50 -2.46 -3.09 -14.05
N ALA A 51 -3.76 -3.13 -13.72
CA ALA A 51 -4.82 -2.90 -14.70
C ALA A 51 -4.77 -1.49 -15.30
N ALA A 52 -4.32 -0.49 -14.52
CA ALA A 52 -4.14 0.87 -15.00
C ALA A 52 -2.92 1.07 -15.90
N GLY A 53 -2.06 0.05 -16.02
CA GLY A 53 -0.85 0.11 -16.84
C GLY A 53 0.30 0.82 -16.15
N ILE A 54 0.44 0.72 -14.83
CA ILE A 54 1.69 1.10 -14.16
C ILE A 54 2.80 0.19 -14.69
N GLY A 55 3.84 0.78 -15.28
CA GLY A 55 4.87 0.03 -16.01
C GLY A 55 5.68 -0.93 -15.16
N THR A 56 6.05 -0.54 -13.94
CA THR A 56 6.76 -1.42 -13.00
C THR A 56 6.07 -1.46 -11.65
N ILE A 57 5.80 -2.67 -11.17
CA ILE A 57 5.24 -2.88 -9.82
C ILE A 57 6.21 -3.73 -9.00
N GLY A 58 6.70 -3.16 -7.89
CA GLY A 58 7.40 -3.92 -6.87
C GLY A 58 6.42 -4.53 -5.87
N LEU A 59 6.55 -5.81 -5.56
CA LEU A 59 5.78 -6.50 -4.52
C LEU A 59 6.72 -6.95 -3.41
N VAL A 60 6.49 -6.49 -2.18
CA VAL A 60 7.25 -6.90 -0.99
C VAL A 60 6.33 -7.65 -0.04
N ASP A 61 6.63 -8.91 0.24
CA ASP A 61 5.90 -9.72 1.21
C ASP A 61 6.77 -10.92 1.59
N GLY A 62 6.91 -11.21 2.89
CA GLY A 62 7.67 -12.35 3.39
C GLY A 62 6.83 -13.61 3.62
N ASP A 63 5.50 -13.53 3.46
CA ASP A 63 4.61 -14.65 3.71
C ASP A 63 4.37 -15.53 2.48
N VAL A 64 3.82 -16.72 2.76
CA VAL A 64 3.19 -17.59 1.77
C VAL A 64 1.66 -17.46 1.78
N VAL A 65 1.00 -17.84 0.69
CA VAL A 65 -0.46 -17.87 0.60
C VAL A 65 -1.02 -18.94 1.55
N ASP A 66 -1.99 -18.55 2.37
CA ASP A 66 -2.71 -19.46 3.28
C ASP A 66 -4.21 -19.51 2.94
N LEU A 67 -4.87 -20.65 3.17
CA LEU A 67 -6.31 -20.80 2.87
C LEU A 67 -7.17 -19.72 3.56
N SER A 68 -6.85 -19.35 4.80
CA SER A 68 -7.56 -18.31 5.56
C SER A 68 -7.41 -16.91 4.97
N ASN A 69 -6.47 -16.72 4.05
CA ASN A 69 -6.20 -15.44 3.40
C ASN A 69 -7.17 -15.18 2.24
N LEU A 70 -7.67 -16.25 1.60
CA LEU A 70 -8.41 -16.16 0.33
C LEU A 70 -9.77 -15.46 0.42
N GLN A 71 -10.32 -15.29 1.64
CA GLN A 71 -11.54 -14.50 1.84
C GLN A 71 -11.36 -12.99 1.56
N ARG A 72 -10.11 -12.49 1.53
CA ARG A 72 -9.80 -11.06 1.35
C ARG A 72 -8.60 -10.74 0.46
N GLN A 73 -7.72 -11.70 0.18
CA GLN A 73 -6.50 -11.48 -0.61
C GLN A 73 -6.75 -11.94 -2.06
N ILE A 74 -7.52 -11.14 -2.79
CA ILE A 74 -8.09 -11.51 -4.10
C ILE A 74 -7.06 -11.70 -5.22
N ILE A 75 -5.80 -11.31 -4.99
CA ILE A 75 -4.70 -11.52 -5.94
C ILE A 75 -4.18 -12.97 -5.92
N HIS A 76 -4.57 -13.77 -4.92
CA HIS A 76 -4.17 -15.18 -4.77
C HIS A 76 -5.34 -16.13 -5.03
N GLY A 77 -5.04 -17.32 -5.54
CA GLY A 77 -6.03 -18.38 -5.73
C GLY A 77 -5.81 -19.59 -4.81
N THR A 78 -6.82 -20.48 -4.73
CA THR A 78 -6.72 -21.75 -3.98
C THR A 78 -5.56 -22.62 -4.45
N LYS A 79 -5.23 -22.58 -5.75
CA LYS A 79 -4.09 -23.29 -6.34
C LYS A 79 -2.73 -22.79 -5.83
N ASP A 80 -2.68 -21.59 -5.24
CA ASP A 80 -1.45 -20.94 -4.82
C ASP A 80 -1.15 -21.14 -3.33
N VAL A 81 -2.00 -21.84 -2.57
CA VAL A 81 -1.75 -22.12 -1.14
C VAL A 81 -0.37 -22.78 -0.97
N GLY A 82 0.45 -22.19 -0.09
CA GLY A 82 1.85 -22.57 0.16
C GLY A 82 2.88 -21.90 -0.75
N LYS A 83 2.48 -21.21 -1.82
CA LYS A 83 3.37 -20.42 -2.69
C LYS A 83 3.71 -19.08 -2.01
N PRO A 84 4.94 -18.54 -2.18
CA PRO A 84 5.26 -17.17 -1.79
C PRO A 84 4.23 -16.17 -2.34
N LYS A 85 3.70 -15.28 -1.50
CA LYS A 85 2.65 -14.34 -1.91
C LYS A 85 3.12 -13.44 -3.05
N VAL A 86 4.35 -12.94 -2.99
CA VAL A 86 4.92 -12.11 -4.07
C VAL A 86 4.96 -12.83 -5.42
N GLN A 87 5.21 -14.15 -5.41
CA GLN A 87 5.24 -14.96 -6.64
C GLN A 87 3.82 -15.21 -7.18
N SER A 88 2.88 -15.58 -6.30
CA SER A 88 1.46 -15.70 -6.68
C SER A 88 0.91 -14.37 -7.22
N GLY A 89 1.24 -13.26 -6.56
CA GLY A 89 0.84 -11.92 -6.98
C GLY A 89 1.40 -11.53 -8.35
N LYS A 90 2.68 -11.82 -8.60
CA LYS A 90 3.33 -11.62 -9.91
C LYS A 90 2.65 -12.40 -11.02
N GLU A 91 2.36 -13.69 -10.80
CA GLU A 91 1.68 -14.52 -11.78
C GLU A 91 0.27 -13.98 -12.11
N THR A 92 -0.48 -13.55 -11.09
CA THR A 92 -1.81 -12.94 -11.29
C THR A 92 -1.73 -11.63 -12.05
N ILE A 93 -0.79 -10.74 -11.71
CA ILE A 93 -0.59 -9.47 -12.41
C ILE A 93 -0.23 -9.72 -13.88
N ASN A 94 0.74 -10.58 -14.15
CA ASN A 94 1.19 -10.84 -15.52
C ASN A 94 0.12 -11.54 -16.37
N ALA A 95 -0.73 -12.38 -15.76
CA ALA A 95 -1.88 -12.98 -16.44
C ALA A 95 -2.95 -11.95 -16.81
N MET A 96 -3.10 -10.90 -16.00
CA MET A 96 -4.06 -9.82 -16.23
C MET A 96 -3.51 -8.76 -17.21
N ASN A 97 -2.25 -8.37 -17.06
CA ASN A 97 -1.59 -7.38 -17.89
C ASN A 97 -0.11 -7.78 -18.11
N PRO A 98 0.23 -8.40 -19.25
CA PRO A 98 1.58 -8.88 -19.53
C PRO A 98 2.61 -7.76 -19.76
N ASP A 99 2.16 -6.51 -19.96
CA ASP A 99 3.04 -5.36 -20.17
C ASP A 99 3.69 -4.86 -18.88
N VAL A 100 3.15 -5.28 -17.72
CA VAL A 100 3.63 -4.82 -16.40
C VAL A 100 4.87 -5.60 -16.00
N ASN A 101 5.97 -4.90 -15.75
CA ASN A 101 7.17 -5.49 -15.17
C ASN A 101 7.01 -5.65 -13.66
N VAL A 102 6.87 -6.89 -13.18
CA VAL A 102 6.73 -7.18 -11.74
C VAL A 102 8.05 -7.62 -11.12
N ILE A 103 8.51 -6.84 -10.13
CA ILE A 103 9.69 -7.12 -9.29
C ILE A 103 9.21 -7.65 -7.94
N THR A 104 9.83 -8.73 -7.45
CA THR A 104 9.39 -9.41 -6.22
C THR A 104 10.49 -9.41 -5.17
N TYR A 105 10.16 -9.00 -3.95
CA TYR A 105 11.02 -9.06 -2.78
C TYR A 105 10.36 -10.00 -1.77
N HIS A 106 10.81 -11.26 -1.73
CA HIS A 106 10.28 -12.27 -0.82
C HIS A 106 10.95 -12.18 0.55
N GLU A 107 10.68 -11.08 1.25
CA GLU A 107 11.24 -10.76 2.55
C GLU A 107 10.31 -9.86 3.36
N MET A 108 10.43 -9.90 4.68
CA MET A 108 9.77 -8.92 5.54
C MET A 108 10.56 -7.61 5.52
N VAL A 109 9.85 -6.48 5.45
CA VAL A 109 10.52 -5.18 5.59
C VAL A 109 11.06 -5.01 7.01
N THR A 110 12.29 -4.55 7.10
CA THR A 110 13.04 -4.28 8.32
C THR A 110 13.77 -2.95 8.18
N SER A 111 14.26 -2.43 9.31
CA SER A 111 15.07 -1.22 9.33
C SER A 111 16.38 -1.35 8.52
N GLN A 112 16.86 -2.57 8.27
CA GLN A 112 18.08 -2.83 7.53
C GLN A 112 17.88 -2.92 6.00
N ASN A 113 16.71 -3.36 5.51
CA ASN A 113 16.49 -3.57 4.07
C ASN A 113 15.60 -2.53 3.39
N ILE A 114 14.70 -1.86 4.13
CA ILE A 114 13.60 -1.13 3.49
C ILE A 114 14.09 0.04 2.62
N LEU A 115 15.15 0.75 3.02
CA LEU A 115 15.68 1.85 2.22
C LEU A 115 16.28 1.38 0.89
N ASP A 116 16.86 0.19 0.87
CA ASP A 116 17.44 -0.38 -0.35
C ASP A 116 16.33 -0.83 -1.29
N ILE A 117 15.30 -1.51 -0.76
CA ILE A 117 14.10 -1.89 -1.53
C ILE A 117 13.42 -0.66 -2.14
N ILE A 118 13.25 0.43 -1.38
CA ILE A 118 12.65 1.68 -1.86
C ILE A 118 13.45 2.29 -3.01
N LYS A 119 14.78 2.15 -3.00
CA LYS A 119 15.68 2.75 -3.98
C LYS A 119 15.92 1.88 -5.21
N ASP A 120 15.76 0.57 -5.10
CA ASP A 120 16.18 -0.42 -6.09
C ASP A 120 15.73 -0.08 -7.52
N GLN A 121 14.43 0.14 -7.72
CA GLN A 121 13.88 0.50 -9.04
C GLN A 121 13.69 2.00 -9.26
N ASN A 122 14.11 2.83 -8.30
CA ASN A 122 13.73 4.24 -8.19
C ASN A 122 12.20 4.42 -8.26
N TYR A 123 11.47 3.80 -7.33
CA TYR A 123 10.01 3.87 -7.28
C TYR A 123 9.52 5.32 -7.13
N ASP A 124 8.47 5.66 -7.88
CA ASP A 124 7.86 7.00 -7.90
C ASP A 124 6.85 7.18 -6.76
N PHE A 125 6.16 6.10 -6.37
CA PHE A 125 5.14 6.10 -5.33
C PHE A 125 5.10 4.78 -4.58
N LEU A 126 4.69 4.79 -3.31
CA LEU A 126 4.59 3.60 -2.48
C LEU A 126 3.19 3.39 -1.91
N ILE A 127 2.84 2.12 -1.72
CA ILE A 127 1.60 1.67 -1.09
C ILE A 127 1.95 0.89 0.17
N ASP A 128 1.49 1.37 1.31
CA ASP A 128 1.50 0.58 2.55
C ASP A 128 0.24 -0.30 2.60
N GLY A 129 0.41 -1.56 2.22
CA GLY A 129 -0.61 -2.61 2.28
C GLY A 129 -0.47 -3.52 3.52
N THR A 130 0.32 -3.13 4.51
CA THR A 130 0.60 -3.94 5.71
C THR A 130 -0.55 -3.89 6.73
N ASP A 131 -0.58 -4.81 7.69
CA ASP A 131 -1.68 -4.97 8.66
C ASP A 131 -1.25 -4.87 10.14
N ASN A 132 0.01 -4.50 10.40
CA ASN A 132 0.55 -4.32 11.75
C ASN A 132 1.16 -2.92 11.94
N PHE A 133 1.11 -2.39 13.16
CA PHE A 133 1.59 -1.03 13.44
C PHE A 133 3.10 -0.89 13.27
N ALA A 134 3.88 -1.90 13.63
CA ALA A 134 5.35 -1.85 13.54
C ALA A 134 5.81 -1.54 12.11
N ALA A 135 5.31 -2.30 11.13
CA ALA A 135 5.61 -2.08 9.71
C ALA A 135 5.10 -0.72 9.23
N LYS A 136 3.92 -0.28 9.67
CA LYS A 136 3.35 1.04 9.31
C LYS A 136 4.24 2.20 9.70
N PHE A 137 4.75 2.17 10.93
CA PHE A 137 5.67 3.19 11.42
C PHE A 137 7.03 3.12 10.72
N LEU A 138 7.56 1.90 10.48
CA LEU A 138 8.79 1.70 9.73
C LEU A 138 8.69 2.25 8.29
N ILE A 139 7.63 1.90 7.56
CA ILE A 139 7.38 2.37 6.19
C ILE A 139 7.25 3.88 6.17
N ASN A 140 6.49 4.47 7.11
CA ASN A 140 6.41 5.93 7.22
C ASN A 140 7.78 6.57 7.36
N ASP A 141 8.59 6.08 8.31
CA ASP A 141 9.89 6.67 8.61
C ASP A 141 10.83 6.52 7.41
N ALA A 142 10.82 5.35 6.76
CA ALA A 142 11.60 5.10 5.56
C ALA A 142 11.21 6.02 4.40
N CYS A 143 9.91 6.18 4.12
CA CYS A 143 9.42 7.08 3.08
C CYS A 143 9.74 8.55 3.37
N VAL A 144 9.61 9.01 4.62
CA VAL A 144 9.96 10.39 5.00
C VAL A 144 11.47 10.62 4.83
N LEU A 145 12.31 9.71 5.33
CA LEU A 145 13.77 9.84 5.22
C LEU A 145 14.26 9.73 3.78
N ALA A 146 13.63 8.88 2.96
CA ALA A 146 13.94 8.73 1.55
C ALA A 146 13.28 9.79 0.65
N LYS A 147 12.46 10.68 1.22
CA LYS A 147 11.62 11.66 0.49
C LYS A 147 10.81 11.00 -0.63
N LYS A 148 10.11 9.92 -0.31
CA LYS A 148 9.24 9.21 -1.24
C LYS A 148 7.76 9.41 -0.89
N PRO A 149 6.90 9.75 -1.86
CA PRO A 149 5.47 9.85 -1.64
C PRO A 149 4.88 8.46 -1.42
N PHE A 150 3.88 8.35 -0.53
CA PHE A 150 3.22 7.08 -0.29
C PHE A 150 1.80 7.24 0.20
N SER A 151 0.99 6.21 -0.04
CA SER A 151 -0.35 6.10 0.51
C SER A 151 -0.37 5.11 1.67
N HIS A 152 -0.79 5.58 2.84
CA HIS A 152 -0.97 4.81 4.06
C HIS A 152 -2.43 4.44 4.26
N ALA A 153 -2.70 3.18 4.59
CA ALA A 153 -4.04 2.74 4.95
C ALA A 153 -4.09 1.78 6.13
N GLY A 154 -5.26 1.67 6.74
CA GLY A 154 -5.56 0.65 7.73
C GLY A 154 -7.02 0.27 7.70
N ILE A 155 -7.32 -1.00 7.96
CA ILE A 155 -8.69 -1.51 8.09
C ILE A 155 -8.80 -2.36 9.35
N ILE A 156 -9.95 -2.31 10.00
CA ILE A 156 -10.27 -3.19 11.12
C ILE A 156 -11.79 -3.34 11.21
N ARG A 157 -12.30 -4.58 11.28
CA ARG A 157 -13.73 -4.87 11.28
C ARG A 157 -14.46 -4.23 10.07
N PHE A 158 -15.22 -3.16 10.32
CA PHE A 158 -16.00 -2.38 9.34
C PHE A 158 -15.50 -0.94 9.21
N GLN A 159 -14.29 -0.66 9.67
CA GLN A 159 -13.69 0.66 9.67
C GLN A 159 -12.46 0.67 8.77
N GLY A 160 -12.31 1.72 7.98
CA GLY A 160 -11.15 1.95 7.12
C GLY A 160 -10.62 3.37 7.30
N GLN A 161 -9.32 3.53 7.14
CA GLN A 161 -8.67 4.82 7.12
C GLN A 161 -7.57 4.87 6.05
N LEU A 162 -7.36 6.05 5.49
CA LEU A 162 -6.45 6.29 4.38
C LEU A 162 -5.89 7.73 4.47
N THR A 163 -4.60 7.89 4.22
CA THR A 163 -3.96 9.21 4.04
C THR A 163 -2.80 9.09 3.06
N THR A 164 -2.43 10.19 2.43
CA THR A 164 -1.32 10.24 1.48
C THR A 164 -0.26 11.22 2.00
N TYR A 165 0.99 10.79 1.99
CA TYR A 165 2.13 11.65 2.30
C TYR A 165 2.82 12.05 0.99
N ILE A 166 3.07 13.34 0.83
CA ILE A 166 3.87 13.89 -0.26
C ILE A 166 5.03 14.69 0.35
N PRO A 167 6.29 14.36 0.03
CA PRO A 167 7.45 15.06 0.57
C PRO A 167 7.47 16.53 0.11
N ASP A 168 8.10 17.39 0.92
CA ASP A 168 8.34 18.81 0.62
C ASP A 168 7.07 19.67 0.33
N ASN A 169 5.86 19.18 0.63
CA ASN A 169 4.58 19.87 0.38
C ASN A 169 3.76 20.16 1.66
N ASP A 170 4.45 20.49 2.76
CA ASP A 170 3.88 20.72 4.11
C ASP A 170 2.84 19.67 4.58
N THR A 171 2.97 18.44 4.06
CA THR A 171 1.99 17.37 4.26
C THR A 171 2.28 16.62 5.56
N PRO A 172 1.28 16.33 6.42
CA PRO A 172 1.48 15.50 7.60
C PRO A 172 1.91 14.08 7.18
N CYS A 173 2.98 13.57 7.80
CA CYS A 173 3.30 12.14 7.70
C CYS A 173 2.41 11.34 8.68
N TYR A 174 2.49 10.01 8.65
CA TYR A 174 1.74 9.16 9.56
C TYR A 174 2.00 9.51 11.04
N ARG A 175 3.27 9.83 11.39
CA ARG A 175 3.64 10.29 12.74
C ARG A 175 3.08 11.64 13.16
N CYS A 176 2.68 12.48 12.22
CA CYS A 176 1.97 13.72 12.57
C CYS A 176 0.58 13.42 13.14
N ILE A 177 -0.02 12.30 12.72
CA ILE A 177 -1.35 11.85 13.15
C ILE A 177 -1.26 10.94 14.38
N PHE A 178 -0.36 9.95 14.32
CA PHE A 178 -0.16 8.95 15.37
C PHE A 178 1.29 8.99 15.85
N GLN A 179 1.54 9.52 17.04
CA GLN A 179 2.92 9.88 17.45
C GLN A 179 3.85 8.68 17.64
N SER A 180 3.33 7.58 18.16
CA SER A 180 4.07 6.34 18.44
C SER A 180 3.18 5.11 18.18
N PRO A 181 3.78 3.94 17.93
CA PRO A 181 3.04 2.69 17.96
C PRO A 181 2.27 2.54 19.28
N PRO A 182 1.05 1.97 19.25
CA PRO A 182 0.39 1.58 20.48
C PRO A 182 1.22 0.50 21.19
N PRO A 183 1.15 0.39 22.54
CA PRO A 183 1.82 -0.69 23.25
C PRO A 183 1.37 -2.07 22.75
N ALA A 184 2.28 -3.05 22.78
CA ALA A 184 1.98 -4.40 22.33
C ALA A 184 0.74 -4.99 23.05
N GLY A 185 -0.15 -5.61 22.29
CA GLY A 185 -1.37 -6.24 22.80
C GLY A 185 -2.54 -5.30 23.09
N VAL A 186 -2.39 -3.98 22.96
CA VAL A 186 -3.49 -3.02 23.22
C VAL A 186 -4.48 -2.93 22.07
N VAL A 187 -4.00 -3.02 20.83
CA VAL A 187 -4.83 -2.96 19.62
C VAL A 187 -4.74 -4.27 18.87
N PRO A 188 -5.86 -4.96 18.62
CA PRO A 188 -5.83 -6.23 17.92
C PRO A 188 -5.47 -6.02 16.44
N THR A 189 -4.70 -6.95 15.89
CA THR A 189 -4.40 -7.04 14.46
C THR A 189 -5.66 -7.38 13.66
N CYS A 190 -5.62 -7.21 12.33
CA CYS A 190 -6.70 -7.67 11.44
C CYS A 190 -7.00 -9.16 11.62
N ARG A 191 -5.95 -9.95 11.89
CA ARG A 191 -6.05 -11.40 12.12
C ARG A 191 -6.80 -11.72 13.41
N GLU A 192 -6.65 -10.91 14.45
CA GLU A 192 -7.28 -11.10 15.77
C GLU A 192 -8.69 -10.51 15.83
N ALA A 193 -8.90 -9.33 15.24
CA ALA A 193 -10.19 -8.63 15.29
C ALA A 193 -11.19 -9.10 14.24
N GLY A 194 -10.71 -9.78 13.19
CA GLY A 194 -11.48 -10.08 11.99
C GLY A 194 -11.66 -8.86 11.08
N VAL A 195 -11.81 -9.11 9.78
CA VAL A 195 -12.05 -8.07 8.77
C VAL A 195 -12.91 -8.63 7.63
N ILE A 196 -13.86 -7.82 7.16
CA ILE A 196 -14.66 -8.13 5.97
C ILE A 196 -13.80 -7.88 4.73
N GLY A 197 -13.60 -8.88 3.87
CA GLY A 197 -12.70 -8.77 2.72
C GLY A 197 -12.98 -7.58 1.80
N ALA A 198 -14.25 -7.20 1.64
CA ALA A 198 -14.64 -6.01 0.86
C ALA A 198 -14.03 -4.70 1.39
N MET A 199 -13.72 -4.59 2.69
CA MET A 199 -13.01 -3.42 3.24
C MET A 199 -11.61 -3.27 2.64
N GLY A 200 -10.91 -4.38 2.46
CA GLY A 200 -9.62 -4.42 1.79
C GLY A 200 -9.73 -3.95 0.35
N GLY A 201 -10.74 -4.45 -0.37
CA GLY A 201 -11.10 -4.00 -1.71
C GLY A 201 -11.31 -2.49 -1.80
N ILE A 202 -12.23 -1.94 -0.99
CA ILE A 202 -12.57 -0.51 -1.01
C ILE A 202 -11.35 0.36 -0.71
N ILE A 203 -10.65 0.10 0.40
CA ILE A 203 -9.56 0.96 0.85
C ILE A 203 -8.31 0.78 -0.02
N GLY A 204 -8.01 -0.44 -0.47
CA GLY A 204 -6.88 -0.70 -1.37
C GLY A 204 -7.09 -0.11 -2.77
N SER A 205 -8.32 -0.14 -3.32
CA SER A 205 -8.64 0.59 -4.56
C SER A 205 -8.45 2.09 -4.41
N LEU A 206 -8.80 2.66 -3.26
CA LEU A 206 -8.53 4.08 -3.00
C LEU A 206 -7.03 4.38 -2.91
N GLN A 207 -6.21 3.48 -2.32
CA GLN A 207 -4.75 3.63 -2.35
C GLN A 207 -4.19 3.63 -3.78
N ALA A 208 -4.66 2.72 -4.64
CA ALA A 208 -4.27 2.71 -6.05
C ALA A 208 -4.66 4.01 -6.77
N LEU A 209 -5.86 4.52 -6.51
CA LEU A 209 -6.33 5.78 -7.09
C LEU A 209 -5.50 6.99 -6.62
N GLU A 210 -5.03 7.00 -5.38
CA GLU A 210 -4.12 8.04 -4.87
C GLU A 210 -2.79 8.04 -5.64
N ALA A 211 -2.22 6.87 -5.93
CA ALA A 211 -1.00 6.75 -6.73
C ALA A 211 -1.22 7.22 -8.18
N VAL A 212 -2.32 6.79 -8.82
CA VAL A 212 -2.67 7.21 -10.19
C VAL A 212 -2.83 8.72 -10.28
N LYS A 213 -3.57 9.35 -9.35
CA LYS A 213 -3.72 10.81 -9.30
C LYS A 213 -2.37 11.52 -9.11
N TYR A 214 -1.53 11.00 -8.23
CA TYR A 214 -0.19 11.55 -8.00
C TYR A 214 0.67 11.52 -9.28
N ILE A 215 0.73 10.38 -9.96
CA ILE A 215 1.54 10.17 -11.17
C ILE A 215 1.05 11.05 -12.33
N LEU A 216 -0.27 11.13 -12.50
CA LEU A 216 -0.87 11.96 -13.54
C LEU A 216 -0.80 13.46 -13.23
N GLY A 217 -0.71 13.83 -11.96
CA GLY A 217 -0.79 15.22 -11.50
C GLY A 217 -2.21 15.78 -11.61
N VAL A 218 -3.23 14.95 -11.37
CA VAL A 218 -4.64 15.31 -11.55
C VAL A 218 -5.44 15.26 -10.25
N GLY A 219 -6.38 16.18 -10.11
CA GLY A 219 -7.23 16.29 -8.92
C GLY A 219 -6.44 16.57 -7.64
N GLU A 220 -7.03 16.23 -6.50
CA GLU A 220 -6.41 16.37 -5.18
C GLU A 220 -6.17 15.00 -4.56
N THR A 221 -4.97 14.75 -4.07
CA THR A 221 -4.66 13.60 -3.20
C THR A 221 -5.17 13.85 -1.78
N LEU A 222 -5.04 12.84 -0.92
CA LEU A 222 -5.28 12.93 0.52
C LEU A 222 -4.11 13.53 1.29
N ALA A 223 -3.16 14.18 0.61
CA ALA A 223 -2.15 15.00 1.26
C ALA A 223 -2.82 16.09 2.12
N GLY A 224 -2.57 16.06 3.44
CA GLY A 224 -3.21 16.97 4.40
C GLY A 224 -4.57 16.50 4.92
N TYR A 225 -4.99 15.27 4.59
CA TYR A 225 -6.27 14.73 5.01
C TYR A 225 -6.17 13.28 5.52
N LEU A 226 -6.95 12.96 6.54
CA LEU A 226 -7.27 11.59 6.93
C LEU A 226 -8.68 11.28 6.42
N LEU A 227 -8.79 10.38 5.46
CA LEU A 227 -10.06 9.82 5.05
C LEU A 227 -10.40 8.66 5.99
N THR A 228 -11.62 8.66 6.53
CA THR A 228 -12.17 7.55 7.31
C THR A 228 -13.44 7.04 6.65
N PHE A 229 -13.68 5.73 6.78
CA PHE A 229 -14.83 5.05 6.22
C PHE A 229 -15.47 4.13 7.25
N ASP A 230 -16.75 4.37 7.56
CA ASP A 230 -17.59 3.48 8.37
C ASP A 230 -18.54 2.71 7.45
N ALA A 231 -18.23 1.44 7.20
CA ALA A 231 -19.03 0.60 6.31
C ALA A 231 -20.39 0.21 6.87
N LYS A 232 -20.62 0.29 8.20
CA LYS A 232 -21.94 0.04 8.77
C LYS A 232 -22.91 1.17 8.48
N LYS A 233 -22.38 2.39 8.35
CA LYS A 233 -23.15 3.61 8.04
C LYS A 233 -23.03 4.03 6.57
N MET A 234 -22.13 3.40 5.82
CA MET A 234 -21.73 3.82 4.47
C MET A 234 -21.29 5.28 4.42
N GLU A 235 -20.53 5.72 5.42
CA GLU A 235 -20.15 7.12 5.59
C GLU A 235 -18.65 7.32 5.40
N PHE A 236 -18.29 8.24 4.50
CA PHE A 236 -16.92 8.74 4.35
C PHE A 236 -16.78 10.10 5.04
N ARG A 237 -15.70 10.28 5.83
CA ARG A 237 -15.31 11.58 6.38
C ARG A 237 -13.90 11.93 5.96
N LYS A 238 -13.73 13.07 5.30
CA LYS A 238 -12.42 13.66 4.95
C LYS A 238 -12.06 14.68 6.02
N ILE A 239 -11.12 14.35 6.90
CA ILE A 239 -10.72 15.17 8.05
C ILE A 239 -9.43 15.89 7.69
N LYS A 240 -9.38 17.22 7.80
CA LYS A 240 -8.16 18.00 7.55
C LYS A 240 -7.17 17.78 8.71
N VAL A 241 -5.91 17.51 8.37
CA VAL A 241 -4.83 17.29 9.33
C VAL A 241 -3.67 18.22 9.01
N ALA A 242 -3.19 18.93 10.02
CA ALA A 242 -2.03 19.80 9.91
C ALA A 242 -0.74 19.03 10.18
N LYS A 243 0.36 19.42 9.52
CA LYS A 243 1.69 18.93 9.85
C LYS A 243 2.04 19.30 11.30
N ASN A 244 2.50 18.33 12.07
CA ASN A 244 2.99 18.57 13.41
C ASN A 244 4.44 19.09 13.35
N LYS A 245 4.66 20.35 13.72
CA LYS A 245 6.00 20.97 13.76
C LYS A 245 7.00 20.27 14.68
N LYS A 246 6.49 19.56 15.71
CA LYS A 246 7.27 18.75 16.65
C LYS A 246 7.30 17.26 16.28
N CYS A 247 6.89 16.89 15.06
CA CYS A 247 6.94 15.50 14.63
C CYS A 247 8.37 14.96 14.70
N GLY A 248 8.54 13.78 15.29
CA GLY A 248 9.86 13.18 15.49
C GLY A 248 10.62 12.88 14.19
N VAL A 249 9.93 12.72 13.05
CA VAL A 249 10.56 12.37 11.76
C VAL A 249 10.54 13.49 10.72
N CYS A 250 9.45 14.26 10.60
CA CYS A 250 9.31 15.33 9.60
C CYS A 250 9.14 16.74 10.17
N GLY A 251 9.30 16.91 11.48
CA GLY A 251 9.20 18.20 12.17
C GLY A 251 10.40 19.12 11.92
N GLU A 252 10.37 20.32 12.49
CA GLU A 252 11.43 21.33 12.34
C GLU A 252 12.76 20.87 12.97
N ASN A 253 12.69 20.05 14.02
CA ASN A 253 13.84 19.46 14.72
C ASN A 253 13.64 17.95 14.89
N PRO A 254 13.86 17.14 13.83
CA PRO A 254 13.57 15.71 13.87
C PRO A 254 14.54 14.95 14.79
N THR A 255 13.98 14.10 15.65
CA THR A 255 14.70 13.22 16.58
C THR A 255 14.91 11.81 16.01
N ILE A 256 14.08 11.37 15.07
CA ILE A 256 14.17 10.10 14.37
C ILE A 256 15.00 10.32 13.10
N LYS A 257 16.27 9.92 13.16
CA LYS A 257 17.24 10.06 12.05
C LYS A 257 17.67 8.73 11.44
N THR A 258 17.36 7.64 12.12
CA THR A 258 17.69 6.26 11.73
C THR A 258 16.44 5.41 11.87
N LEU A 259 16.35 4.38 11.04
CA LEU A 259 15.28 3.40 11.13
C LEU A 259 15.56 2.43 12.27
N ILE A 260 14.49 1.96 12.90
CA ILE A 260 14.51 0.91 13.91
C ILE A 260 13.37 -0.07 13.62
N ASP A 261 13.56 -1.33 14.01
CA ASP A 261 12.47 -2.30 14.02
C ASP A 261 11.64 -2.09 15.28
N TYR A 262 10.38 -1.71 15.09
CA TYR A 262 9.43 -1.58 16.19
C TYR A 262 9.02 -2.98 16.66
N GLU A 263 8.80 -3.15 17.97
CA GLU A 263 8.31 -4.43 18.50
C GLU A 263 7.01 -4.83 17.79
N ASN A 264 7.08 -5.97 17.12
CA ASN A 264 5.92 -6.59 16.49
C ASN A 264 5.39 -7.62 17.50
N PRO A 265 4.15 -7.52 17.98
CA PRO A 265 3.55 -8.60 18.74
C PRO A 265 3.28 -9.76 17.76
N SER A 266 4.33 -10.47 17.36
CA SER A 266 4.18 -11.76 16.68
C SER A 266 3.56 -12.70 17.70
N CYS A 267 2.32 -13.09 17.42
CA CYS A 267 1.59 -14.09 18.19
C CYS A 267 2.38 -15.41 18.11
N ASP A 268 3.11 -15.72 19.19
CA ASP A 268 3.67 -17.04 19.47
C ASP A 268 2.52 -18.02 19.73
N LEU A 269 1.80 -18.42 18.68
CA LEU A 269 0.88 -19.55 18.74
C LEU A 269 1.58 -20.76 18.13
N LYS A 270 2.54 -21.29 18.89
CA LYS A 270 2.89 -22.71 18.78
C LYS A 270 1.61 -23.52 18.95
N SER A 271 1.15 -24.13 17.86
CA SER A 271 0.37 -25.37 17.82
C SER A 271 -0.56 -25.60 19.03
N GLY A 272 -1.58 -24.75 19.18
CA GLY A 272 -2.72 -25.09 20.03
C GLY A 272 -3.50 -26.20 19.36
N LYS A 273 -3.25 -27.46 19.75
CA LYS A 273 -4.14 -28.58 19.43
C LYS A 273 -5.56 -28.17 19.80
N LEU A 274 -6.43 -28.07 18.81
CA LEU A 274 -7.88 -28.09 19.02
C LEU A 274 -8.18 -29.35 19.84
N LYS A 275 -8.57 -29.17 21.10
CA LYS A 275 -9.18 -30.23 21.89
C LYS A 275 -10.69 -30.16 21.65
N GLY A 276 -11.22 -31.25 21.08
CA GLY A 276 -12.59 -31.75 21.25
C GLY A 276 -13.71 -30.83 20.80
#